data_AF-A0A1H8EMY8-F1
#
_entry.id   AF-A0A1H8EMY8-F1
#
_cell.length_a   1.000
_cell.length_b   1.000
_cell.length_c   1.000
_cell.angle_alpha   90.00
_cell.angle_beta   90.00
_cell.angle_gamma   90.00
#
_symmetry.space_group_name_H-M   'P 1'
#
loop_
_entity.id
_entity.type
_entity.pdbx_description
1 polymer ?
#
loop_
_entity_poly.entity_id
_entity_poly.type
_entity_poly.pdbx_seq_one_letter_code
_entity_poly.pdbx_strand_id
1 'polypeptide(L)'
;MITEYKGDTFTIRMTRYSDPDRTNLARNAAIYLGKPDRDNIRRPLSIIKKGHVPEIFRGEHVEFEFIDVSKEVYDHLVTYTTRNMRAAGGNRALTSNDYTLPSDKVKDPLYVEQAVIGSMNQYKALLLNGETPQVARSAMPVAAKMNPFAYQFNFLTLMQSFFNQRIFQKGAQGNTFKVVKGMWALVHAQDPELWDVAFEYFGTPAVEWRTTGQKLKRMTVDCLLYELSNQADKDARAFDELRRLYGEEKSMWD
;
A
#
# COMPACT_ATOMS: atom_id res chain seq x y z
N MET A 1 9.88 -18.31 -6.40
CA MET A 1 8.77 -17.36 -6.18
C MET A 1 8.78 -17.01 -4.70
N ILE A 2 8.94 -15.73 -4.36
CA ILE A 2 8.87 -15.30 -2.95
C ILE A 2 7.38 -15.18 -2.61
N THR A 3 6.91 -16.02 -1.70
CA THR A 3 5.52 -16.03 -1.27
C THR A 3 5.35 -15.52 0.16
N GLU A 4 6.45 -15.23 0.87
CA GLU A 4 6.44 -14.80 2.25
C GLU A 4 7.39 -13.62 2.48
N TYR A 5 6.92 -12.62 3.20
CA TYR A 5 7.69 -11.48 3.67
C TYR A 5 7.65 -11.45 5.20
N LYS A 6 8.82 -11.51 5.83
CA LYS A 6 8.98 -11.39 7.27
C LYS A 6 9.38 -9.97 7.63
N GLY A 7 8.46 -9.26 8.30
CA GLY A 7 8.73 -7.96 8.90
C GLY A 7 9.47 -8.09 10.23
N ASP A 8 9.56 -6.98 10.95
CA ASP A 8 10.10 -6.93 12.30
C ASP A 8 9.22 -7.67 13.32
N THR A 9 7.90 -7.52 13.19
CA THR A 9 6.92 -8.00 14.17
C THR A 9 5.75 -8.75 13.54
N PHE A 10 5.72 -8.83 12.21
CA PHE A 10 4.61 -9.38 11.43
C PHE A 10 5.13 -10.26 10.29
N THR A 11 4.25 -11.10 9.76
CA THR A 11 4.50 -11.87 8.54
C THR A 11 3.37 -11.65 7.54
N ILE A 12 3.71 -11.53 6.26
CA ILE A 12 2.76 -11.47 5.15
C ILE A 12 3.04 -12.62 4.22
N ARG A 13 2.01 -13.37 3.85
CA ARG A 13 2.11 -14.40 2.82
C ARG A 13 1.21 -14.04 1.65
N MET A 14 1.76 -14.09 0.45
CA MET A 14 0.97 -14.02 -0.77
C MET A 14 0.45 -15.43 -1.07
N THR A 15 -0.84 -15.66 -0.79
CA THR A 15 -1.49 -16.97 -0.92
C THR A 15 -2.03 -17.20 -2.33
N ARG A 16 -2.32 -16.12 -3.07
CA ARG A 16 -2.79 -16.19 -4.45
C ARG A 16 -2.35 -14.98 -5.26
N TYR A 17 -1.99 -15.21 -6.52
CA TYR A 17 -1.79 -14.19 -7.54
C TYR A 17 -2.52 -14.65 -8.81
N SER A 18 -3.52 -13.91 -9.28
CA SER A 18 -4.50 -14.46 -10.24
C SER A 18 -4.00 -14.59 -11.69
N ASP A 19 -2.99 -13.83 -12.09
CA ASP A 19 -2.48 -13.82 -13.47
C ASP A 19 -0.94 -13.64 -13.52
N PRO A 20 -0.16 -14.64 -13.07
CA PRO A 20 1.30 -14.53 -12.95
C PRO A 20 2.01 -14.32 -14.30
N ASP A 21 1.44 -14.86 -15.38
CA ASP A 21 2.00 -14.78 -16.73
C ASP A 21 1.35 -13.68 -17.58
N ARG A 22 0.46 -12.86 -16.99
CA ARG A 22 -0.32 -11.79 -17.65
C ARG A 22 -1.17 -12.27 -18.84
N THR A 23 -1.51 -13.55 -18.90
CA THR A 23 -2.25 -14.15 -20.01
C THR A 23 -3.70 -13.70 -20.04
N ASN A 24 -4.35 -13.59 -18.87
CA ASN A 24 -5.71 -13.08 -18.75
C ASN A 24 -5.75 -11.59 -19.07
N LEU A 25 -4.78 -10.82 -18.57
CA LEU A 25 -4.62 -9.41 -18.88
C LEU A 25 -4.37 -9.18 -20.36
N ALA A 26 -3.50 -9.96 -21.02
CA ALA A 26 -3.24 -9.86 -22.45
C ALA A 26 -4.53 -10.08 -23.27
N ARG A 27 -5.29 -11.12 -22.92
CA ARG A 27 -6.56 -11.44 -23.56
C ARG A 27 -7.57 -10.32 -23.36
N ASN A 28 -7.75 -9.85 -22.14
CA ASN A 28 -8.71 -8.79 -21.80
C ASN A 28 -8.32 -7.47 -22.48
N ALA A 29 -7.02 -7.15 -22.52
CA ALA A 29 -6.48 -5.99 -23.22
C ALA A 29 -6.71 -6.06 -24.74
N ALA A 30 -6.53 -7.23 -25.34
CA ALA A 30 -6.77 -7.45 -26.75
C ALA A 30 -8.26 -7.30 -27.09
N ILE A 31 -9.16 -7.87 -26.27
CA ILE A 31 -10.62 -7.70 -26.42
C ILE A 31 -10.99 -6.23 -26.32
N TYR A 32 -10.52 -5.54 -25.29
CA TYR A 32 -10.78 -4.10 -25.08
C TYR A 32 -10.32 -3.24 -26.27
N LEU A 33 -9.18 -3.57 -26.88
CA LEU A 33 -8.62 -2.83 -28.01
C LEU A 33 -9.02 -3.40 -29.40
N GLY A 34 -9.90 -4.39 -29.47
CA GLY A 34 -10.33 -5.02 -30.72
C GLY A 34 -9.19 -5.69 -31.50
N LYS A 35 -8.18 -6.23 -30.81
CA LYS A 35 -6.98 -6.84 -31.41
C LYS A 35 -7.11 -8.37 -31.55
N PRO A 36 -6.63 -8.97 -32.66
CA PRO A 36 -6.72 -10.41 -32.89
C PRO A 36 -5.68 -11.22 -32.08
N ASP A 37 -4.53 -10.64 -31.74
CA ASP A 37 -3.42 -11.27 -31.02
C ASP A 37 -3.67 -11.26 -29.49
N ARG A 38 -4.45 -12.22 -28.99
CA ARG A 38 -4.91 -12.25 -27.58
C ARG A 38 -3.85 -12.64 -26.55
N ASP A 39 -2.68 -13.07 -26.99
CA ASP A 39 -1.57 -13.60 -26.19
C ASP A 39 -0.43 -12.58 -25.97
N ASN A 40 -0.54 -11.37 -26.52
CA ASN A 40 0.49 -10.34 -26.38
C ASN A 40 0.53 -9.73 -24.97
N ILE A 41 1.37 -10.31 -24.12
CA ILE A 41 1.59 -9.91 -22.72
C ILE A 41 2.19 -8.52 -22.53
N ARG A 42 2.70 -7.87 -23.59
CA ARG A 42 3.18 -6.48 -23.53
C ARG A 42 2.06 -5.46 -23.66
N ARG A 43 0.89 -5.87 -24.15
CA ARG A 43 -0.25 -4.96 -24.37
C ARG A 43 -0.82 -4.38 -23.07
N PRO A 44 -1.01 -5.14 -21.98
CA PRO A 44 -1.43 -4.57 -20.70
C PRO A 44 -0.51 -3.46 -20.21
N LEU A 45 0.81 -3.65 -20.32
CA LEU A 45 1.81 -2.63 -19.97
C LEU A 45 1.69 -1.39 -20.86
N SER A 46 1.46 -1.60 -22.16
CA SER A 46 1.28 -0.51 -23.12
C SER A 46 0.05 0.33 -22.84
N ILE A 47 -1.03 -0.26 -22.29
CA ILE A 47 -2.23 0.47 -21.86
C ILE A 47 -1.89 1.45 -20.74
N ILE A 48 -1.15 1.00 -19.72
CA ILE A 48 -0.68 1.86 -18.63
C ILE A 48 0.19 2.97 -19.20
N LYS A 49 1.18 2.62 -20.03
CA LYS A 49 2.15 3.57 -20.60
C LYS A 49 1.52 4.68 -21.43
N LYS A 50 0.43 4.38 -22.11
CA LYS A 50 -0.33 5.32 -22.95
C LYS A 50 -1.39 6.12 -22.17
N GLY A 51 -1.55 5.87 -20.87
CA GLY A 51 -2.59 6.51 -20.06
C GLY A 51 -4.01 6.11 -20.48
N HIS A 52 -4.18 4.94 -21.12
CA HIS A 52 -5.51 4.41 -21.43
C HIS A 52 -6.18 3.86 -20.17
N VAL A 53 -7.51 3.74 -20.22
CA VAL A 53 -8.32 3.32 -19.08
C VAL A 53 -7.92 1.88 -18.64
N PRO A 54 -7.42 1.68 -17.41
CA PRO A 54 -6.80 0.42 -16.96
C PRO A 54 -7.80 -0.57 -16.32
N GLU A 55 -9.08 -0.54 -16.71
CA GLU A 55 -10.14 -1.38 -16.12
C GLU A 55 -9.88 -2.88 -16.29
N ILE A 56 -9.10 -3.27 -17.29
CA ILE A 56 -8.70 -4.66 -17.52
C ILE A 56 -7.99 -5.27 -16.31
N PHE A 57 -7.35 -4.45 -15.46
CA PHE A 57 -6.65 -4.88 -14.25
C PHE A 57 -7.60 -5.10 -13.06
N ARG A 58 -8.88 -4.68 -13.14
CA ARG A 58 -9.85 -4.84 -12.05
C ARG A 58 -10.28 -6.30 -11.84
N GLY A 59 -10.19 -7.13 -12.88
CA GLY A 59 -10.50 -8.56 -12.80
C GLY A 59 -9.42 -9.39 -12.09
N GLU A 60 -8.18 -8.92 -12.12
CA GLU A 60 -7.04 -9.59 -11.51
C GLU A 60 -6.84 -9.16 -10.05
N HIS A 61 -6.34 -10.07 -9.23
CA HIS A 61 -6.23 -9.88 -7.79
C HIS A 61 -5.09 -10.67 -7.16
N VAL A 62 -4.65 -10.15 -6.02
CA VAL A 62 -3.72 -10.81 -5.09
C VAL A 62 -4.44 -11.05 -3.78
N GLU A 63 -4.23 -12.23 -3.21
CA GLU A 63 -4.63 -12.54 -1.84
C GLU A 63 -3.40 -12.57 -0.95
N PHE A 64 -3.52 -11.91 0.21
CA PHE A 64 -2.49 -11.92 1.25
C PHE A 64 -3.09 -12.44 2.55
N GLU A 65 -2.36 -13.34 3.21
CA GLU A 65 -2.53 -13.69 4.61
C GLU A 65 -1.59 -12.82 5.47
N PHE A 66 -2.12 -12.27 6.55
CA PHE A 66 -1.45 -11.38 7.48
C PHE A 66 -1.39 -12.03 8.86
N ILE A 67 -0.20 -12.12 9.44
CA ILE A 67 0.06 -12.75 10.74
C ILE A 67 0.77 -11.73 11.63
N ASP A 68 0.34 -11.64 12.88
CA ASP A 68 0.89 -10.73 13.89
C ASP A 68 0.85 -9.24 13.50
N VAL A 69 -0.15 -8.87 12.69
CA VAL A 69 -0.40 -7.48 12.28
C VAL A 69 -1.30 -6.79 13.30
N SER A 70 -0.95 -5.56 13.69
CA SER A 70 -1.73 -4.77 14.67
C SER A 70 -3.11 -4.35 14.14
N LYS A 71 -4.04 -4.06 15.06
CA LYS A 71 -5.41 -3.66 14.70
C LYS A 71 -5.46 -2.38 13.86
N GLU A 72 -4.63 -1.37 14.15
CA GLU A 72 -4.56 -0.15 13.33
C GLU A 72 -4.27 -0.46 11.85
N VAL A 73 -3.36 -1.40 11.59
CA VAL A 73 -3.02 -1.79 10.22
C VAL A 73 -4.20 -2.54 9.62
N TYR A 74 -4.79 -3.48 10.35
CA TYR A 74 -6.01 -4.17 9.91
C TYR A 74 -7.11 -3.19 9.48
N ASP A 75 -7.39 -2.17 10.28
CA ASP A 75 -8.40 -1.14 9.99
C ASP A 75 -8.02 -0.31 8.75
N HIS A 76 -6.72 -0.09 8.50
CA HIS A 76 -6.23 0.59 7.31
C HIS A 76 -6.23 -0.27 6.04
N LEU A 77 -6.07 -1.58 6.17
CA LEU A 77 -6.10 -2.52 5.06
C LEU A 77 -7.53 -2.75 4.56
N VAL A 78 -8.48 -2.92 5.49
CA VAL A 78 -9.86 -3.32 5.17
C VAL A 78 -10.56 -2.34 4.22
N THR A 79 -10.22 -1.04 4.28
CA THR A 79 -10.84 0.01 3.45
C THR A 79 -10.56 -0.12 1.95
N TYR A 80 -9.56 -0.94 1.56
CA TYR A 80 -9.15 -1.14 0.16
C TYR A 80 -9.45 -2.54 -0.36
N THR A 81 -10.07 -3.38 0.46
CA THR A 81 -10.33 -4.77 0.10
C THR A 81 -11.43 -4.85 -0.95
N THR A 82 -11.26 -5.76 -1.90
CA THR A 82 -12.12 -5.87 -3.08
C THR A 82 -13.10 -7.03 -2.97
N ARG A 83 -12.81 -7.95 -2.05
CA ARG A 83 -13.78 -8.91 -1.52
C ARG A 83 -13.70 -8.86 0.00
N ASN A 84 -14.83 -8.55 0.63
CA ASN A 84 -15.03 -8.75 2.06
C ASN A 84 -15.19 -10.25 2.33
N MET A 85 -14.12 -11.02 2.15
CA MET A 85 -14.10 -12.37 2.72
C MET A 85 -14.05 -12.20 4.22
N ARG A 86 -15.03 -12.75 4.93
CA ARG A 86 -15.08 -12.78 6.39
C ARG A 86 -14.11 -13.86 6.92
N ALA A 87 -12.87 -13.87 6.42
CA ALA A 87 -11.88 -14.92 6.64
C ALA A 87 -11.30 -14.90 8.05
N ALA A 88 -11.39 -13.78 8.75
CA ALA A 88 -11.21 -13.71 10.19
C ALA A 88 -12.47 -13.10 10.80
N GLY A 89 -13.04 -13.74 11.81
CA GLY A 89 -14.14 -13.17 12.60
C GLY A 89 -13.75 -11.90 13.37
N GLY A 90 -12.55 -11.34 13.13
CA GLY A 90 -11.87 -10.42 14.03
C GLY A 90 -11.75 -11.01 15.44
N ASN A 91 -11.50 -10.15 16.42
CA ASN A 91 -11.54 -10.55 17.84
C ASN A 91 -12.99 -10.68 18.35
N ARG A 92 -13.91 -11.21 17.52
CA ARG A 92 -15.29 -11.53 17.91
C ARG A 92 -15.39 -12.93 18.51
N ALA A 93 -14.61 -13.86 17.99
CA ALA A 93 -14.56 -15.25 18.45
C ALA A 93 -13.15 -15.66 18.93
N LEU A 94 -12.13 -14.88 18.58
CA LEU A 94 -10.74 -15.15 18.89
C LEU A 94 -10.18 -14.04 19.80
N THR A 95 -9.15 -14.34 20.56
CA THR A 95 -8.51 -13.42 21.50
C THR A 95 -7.17 -12.94 20.97
N SER A 96 -6.78 -11.70 21.29
CA SER A 96 -5.41 -11.23 21.07
C SER A 96 -4.53 -11.58 22.28
N ASN A 97 -3.29 -12.00 22.05
CA ASN A 97 -2.36 -12.36 23.12
C ASN A 97 -1.24 -11.34 23.32
N ASP A 98 -0.99 -10.49 22.33
CA ASP A 98 0.22 -9.69 22.18
C ASP A 98 -0.08 -8.36 21.42
N TYR A 99 0.88 -7.45 21.38
CA TYR A 99 0.75 -6.13 20.76
C TYR A 99 2.02 -5.73 19.99
N THR A 100 1.87 -4.74 19.10
CA THR A 100 2.98 -4.10 18.39
C THR A 100 2.93 -2.61 18.65
N LEU A 101 3.99 -2.04 19.22
CA LEU A 101 4.07 -0.60 19.45
C LEU A 101 4.14 0.17 18.13
N PRO A 102 3.67 1.43 18.09
CA PRO A 102 3.80 2.27 16.92
C PRO A 102 5.28 2.44 16.52
N SER A 103 5.56 2.35 15.22
CA SER A 103 6.90 2.65 14.68
C SER A 103 7.19 4.15 14.50
N ASP A 104 6.20 5.00 14.79
CA ASP A 104 6.30 6.44 14.63
C ASP A 104 7.14 7.09 15.74
N LYS A 105 7.49 8.37 15.61
CA LYS A 105 8.26 9.09 16.64
C LYS A 105 7.44 9.21 17.93
N VAL A 106 7.81 8.42 18.94
CA VAL A 106 7.21 8.49 20.28
C VAL A 106 8.04 9.38 21.20
N LYS A 107 7.40 10.36 21.85
CA LYS A 107 8.08 11.29 22.77
C LYS A 107 8.60 10.58 24.03
N ASP A 108 7.80 9.69 24.61
CA ASP A 108 8.15 8.86 25.76
C ASP A 108 7.73 7.41 25.47
N PRO A 109 8.65 6.58 24.93
CA PRO A 109 8.36 5.19 24.59
C PRO A 109 7.94 4.33 25.78
N LEU A 110 8.55 4.56 26.96
CA LEU A 110 8.30 3.75 28.15
C LEU A 110 6.91 4.01 28.71
N TYR A 111 6.48 5.28 28.76
CA TYR A 111 5.14 5.63 29.20
C TYR A 111 4.07 5.02 28.30
N VAL A 112 4.26 5.10 26.97
CA VAL A 112 3.33 4.50 25.99
C VAL A 112 3.27 2.99 26.15
N GLU A 113 4.42 2.33 26.30
CA GLU A 113 4.48 0.89 26.52
C GLU A 113 3.73 0.46 27.78
N GLN A 114 3.96 1.14 28.91
CA GLN A 114 3.25 0.86 30.16
C GLN A 114 1.74 1.02 30.03
N ALA A 115 1.28 2.07 29.33
CA ALA A 115 -0.15 2.29 29.08
C ALA A 115 -0.77 1.16 28.23
N VAL A 116 -0.06 0.72 27.18
CA VAL A 116 -0.50 -0.39 26.33
C VAL A 116 -0.56 -1.71 27.13
N ILE A 117 0.45 -2.00 27.94
CA ILE A 117 0.46 -3.17 28.83
C ILE A 117 -0.73 -3.12 29.81
N GLY A 118 -0.98 -1.96 30.42
CA GLY A 118 -2.12 -1.77 31.32
C GLY A 118 -3.46 -2.08 30.63
N SER A 119 -3.66 -1.60 29.42
CA SER A 119 -4.86 -1.88 28.61
C SER A 119 -4.97 -3.36 28.23
N MET A 120 -3.87 -4.01 27.83
CA MET A 120 -3.86 -5.46 27.56
C MET A 120 -4.22 -6.28 28.80
N ASN A 121 -3.72 -5.89 29.98
CA ASN A 121 -4.02 -6.58 31.23
C ASN A 121 -5.50 -6.46 31.63
N GLN A 122 -6.11 -5.29 31.43
CA GLN A 122 -7.54 -5.11 31.65
C GLN A 122 -8.39 -5.96 30.69
N TYR A 123 -8.03 -5.97 29.40
CA TYR A 123 -8.66 -6.84 28.41
C TYR A 123 -8.58 -8.32 28.80
N LYS A 124 -7.40 -8.81 29.23
CA LYS A 124 -7.21 -10.19 29.69
C LYS A 124 -7.99 -10.48 30.98
N ALA A 125 -8.06 -9.53 31.90
CA ALA A 125 -8.83 -9.67 33.14
C ALA A 125 -10.34 -9.83 32.88
N LEU A 126 -10.91 -9.09 31.92
CA LEU A 126 -12.31 -9.26 31.52
C LEU A 126 -12.57 -10.68 31.01
N LEU A 127 -11.69 -11.21 30.15
CA LEU A 127 -11.80 -12.59 29.66
C LEU A 127 -11.72 -13.63 30.79
N LEU A 128 -10.78 -13.46 31.73
CA LEU A 128 -10.63 -14.36 32.87
C LEU A 128 -11.84 -14.34 33.80
N ASN A 129 -12.54 -13.22 33.90
CA ASN A 129 -13.77 -13.07 34.67
C ASN A 129 -15.03 -13.60 33.92
N GLY A 130 -14.87 -14.22 32.75
CA GLY A 130 -15.96 -14.85 32.02
C GLY A 130 -16.72 -13.96 31.04
N GLU A 131 -16.24 -12.73 30.78
CA GLU A 131 -16.83 -11.89 29.74
C GLU A 131 -16.62 -12.46 28.33
N THR A 132 -17.54 -12.14 27.43
CA THR A 132 -17.39 -12.55 26.03
C THR A 132 -16.24 -11.80 25.35
N PRO A 133 -15.52 -12.40 24.38
CA PRO A 133 -14.48 -11.70 23.62
C PRO A 133 -14.98 -10.41 22.94
N GLN A 134 -16.25 -10.40 22.52
CA GLN A 134 -16.89 -9.25 21.90
C GLN A 134 -17.04 -8.05 22.85
N VAL A 135 -17.26 -8.29 24.14
CA VAL A 135 -17.34 -7.23 25.16
C VAL A 135 -15.94 -6.87 25.62
N ALA A 136 -15.13 -7.86 25.99
CA ALA A 136 -13.78 -7.68 26.50
C ALA A 136 -12.91 -6.82 25.58
N ARG A 137 -13.01 -7.01 24.25
CA ARG A 137 -12.22 -6.25 23.26
C ARG A 137 -12.42 -4.73 23.33
N SER A 138 -13.45 -4.23 24.01
CA SER A 138 -13.65 -2.79 24.22
C SER A 138 -12.54 -2.17 25.07
N ALA A 139 -11.87 -2.98 25.90
CA ALA A 139 -10.70 -2.59 26.69
C ALA A 139 -9.36 -2.90 26.00
N MET A 140 -9.38 -3.54 24.82
CA MET A 140 -8.18 -3.94 24.10
C MET A 140 -7.53 -2.73 23.41
N PRO A 141 -6.20 -2.55 23.51
CA PRO A 141 -5.53 -1.44 22.85
C PRO A 141 -5.54 -1.64 21.32
N VAL A 142 -5.51 -0.52 20.59
CA VAL A 142 -5.40 -0.51 19.12
C VAL A 142 -4.07 -1.13 18.64
N ALA A 143 -3.04 -1.09 19.48
CA ALA A 143 -1.75 -1.74 19.24
C ALA A 143 -1.82 -3.28 19.28
N ALA A 144 -2.92 -3.87 19.77
CA ALA A 144 -3.05 -5.32 19.88
C ALA A 144 -2.92 -6.01 18.52
N LYS A 145 -2.22 -7.14 18.49
CA LYS A 145 -2.09 -7.99 17.31
C LYS A 145 -3.42 -8.66 17.01
N MET A 146 -3.83 -8.57 15.76
CA MET A 146 -5.01 -9.27 15.27
C MET A 146 -4.68 -10.74 15.05
N ASN A 147 -5.69 -11.59 15.25
CA ASN A 147 -5.62 -12.97 14.79
C ASN A 147 -5.35 -13.02 13.28
N PRO A 148 -4.68 -14.06 12.76
CA PRO A 148 -4.39 -14.16 11.33
C PRO A 148 -5.63 -13.94 10.47
N PHE A 149 -5.47 -13.13 9.43
CA PHE A 149 -6.55 -12.75 8.52
C PHE A 149 -6.05 -12.70 7.08
N ALA A 150 -6.98 -12.88 6.13
CA ALA A 150 -6.66 -12.81 4.71
C ALA A 150 -7.52 -11.77 4.01
N TYR A 151 -6.91 -11.03 3.07
CA TYR A 151 -7.59 -10.06 2.24
C TYR A 151 -7.20 -10.17 0.78
N GLN A 152 -8.19 -9.90 -0.08
CA GLN A 152 -8.03 -9.86 -1.52
C GLN A 152 -8.09 -8.42 -2.04
N PHE A 153 -7.07 -8.05 -2.82
CA PHE A 153 -6.96 -6.75 -3.48
C PHE A 153 -6.86 -6.95 -4.98
N ASN A 154 -7.68 -6.21 -5.75
CA ASN A 154 -7.54 -6.21 -7.21
C ASN A 154 -6.31 -5.37 -7.62
N PHE A 155 -5.71 -5.70 -8.76
CA PHE A 155 -4.47 -5.06 -9.22
C PHE A 155 -4.65 -3.56 -9.39
N LEU A 156 -5.78 -3.12 -9.96
CA LEU A 156 -6.04 -1.70 -10.19
C LEU A 156 -6.06 -0.88 -8.89
N THR A 157 -6.72 -1.40 -7.85
CA THR A 157 -6.79 -0.78 -6.52
C THR A 157 -5.41 -0.72 -5.88
N LEU A 158 -4.61 -1.80 -5.99
CA LEU A 158 -3.22 -1.81 -5.53
C LEU A 158 -2.40 -0.70 -6.20
N MET A 159 -2.46 -0.63 -7.54
CA MET A 159 -1.69 0.32 -8.35
C MET A 159 -2.08 1.78 -8.10
N GLN A 160 -3.37 2.11 -8.20
CA GLN A 160 -3.80 3.52 -8.25
C GLN A 160 -4.05 4.15 -6.88
N SER A 161 -4.49 3.36 -5.91
CA SER A 161 -5.01 3.88 -4.66
C SER A 161 -4.20 3.41 -3.47
N PHE A 162 -4.04 2.11 -3.32
CA PHE A 162 -3.56 1.55 -2.07
C PHE A 162 -2.06 1.77 -1.87
N PHE A 163 -1.20 1.33 -2.79
CA PHE A 163 0.23 1.61 -2.68
C PHE A 163 0.53 3.10 -2.74
N ASN A 164 -0.20 3.82 -3.59
CA ASN A 164 -0.08 5.26 -3.70
C ASN A 164 -0.24 5.97 -2.34
N GLN A 165 -1.33 5.71 -1.63
CA GLN A 165 -1.63 6.36 -0.35
C GLN A 165 -0.84 5.80 0.84
N ARG A 166 -0.32 4.57 0.75
CA ARG A 166 0.30 3.88 1.90
C ARG A 166 1.81 3.80 1.85
N ILE A 167 2.44 3.91 0.67
CA ILE A 167 3.90 3.83 0.54
C ILE A 167 4.53 4.84 -0.43
N PHE A 168 3.77 5.45 -1.36
CA PHE A 168 4.35 6.38 -2.34
C PHE A 168 4.14 7.86 -2.03
N GLN A 169 3.06 8.19 -1.30
CA GLN A 169 2.81 9.53 -0.74
C GLN A 169 3.24 9.60 0.72
N LYS A 170 3.58 10.80 1.19
CA LYS A 170 3.86 11.04 2.61
C LYS A 170 2.55 11.00 3.43
N GLY A 171 2.64 10.51 4.67
CA GLY A 171 1.54 10.56 5.64
C GLY A 171 0.91 9.22 6.02
N ALA A 172 1.40 8.10 5.49
CA ALA A 172 1.03 6.78 5.98
C ALA A 172 1.63 6.53 7.38
N GLN A 173 0.84 5.94 8.27
CA GLN A 173 1.31 5.56 9.62
C GLN A 173 2.42 4.49 9.54
N GLY A 174 3.44 4.58 10.40
CA GLY A 174 4.67 3.79 10.27
C GLY A 174 4.47 2.27 10.19
N ASN A 175 3.61 1.68 11.03
CA ASN A 175 3.33 0.24 10.99
C ASN A 175 2.60 -0.17 9.72
N THR A 176 1.67 0.66 9.25
CA THR A 176 0.95 0.42 7.98
C THR A 176 1.90 0.51 6.80
N PHE A 177 2.79 1.50 6.78
CA PHE A 177 3.82 1.65 5.76
C PHE A 177 4.69 0.38 5.67
N LYS A 178 5.18 -0.13 6.81
CA LYS A 178 6.00 -1.36 6.84
C LYS A 178 5.28 -2.57 6.26
N VAL A 179 4.03 -2.80 6.67
CA VAL A 179 3.23 -3.94 6.17
C VAL A 179 2.99 -3.79 4.66
N VAL A 180 2.55 -2.62 4.21
CA VAL A 180 2.27 -2.40 2.78
C VAL A 180 3.52 -2.45 1.92
N LYS A 181 4.69 -2.04 2.45
CA LYS A 181 5.98 -2.21 1.78
C LYS A 181 6.32 -3.70 1.61
N GLY A 182 5.99 -4.55 2.58
CA GLY A 182 6.09 -6.00 2.44
C GLY A 182 5.16 -6.56 1.35
N MET A 183 3.92 -6.08 1.28
CA MET A 183 2.99 -6.44 0.19
C MET A 183 3.54 -6.04 -1.18
N TRP A 184 4.10 -4.83 -1.30
CA TRP A 184 4.75 -4.35 -2.51
C TRP A 184 5.90 -5.27 -2.94
N ALA A 185 6.79 -5.62 -2.00
CA ALA A 185 7.92 -6.50 -2.28
C ALA A 185 7.48 -7.87 -2.82
N LEU A 186 6.38 -8.43 -2.28
CA LEU A 186 5.83 -9.71 -2.74
C LEU A 186 5.29 -9.64 -4.17
N VAL A 187 4.47 -8.63 -4.48
CA VAL A 187 3.89 -8.51 -5.83
C VAL A 187 4.95 -8.12 -6.86
N HIS A 188 5.90 -7.26 -6.48
CA HIS A 188 7.02 -6.89 -7.33
C HIS A 188 7.89 -8.10 -7.65
N ALA A 189 8.20 -8.94 -6.66
CA ALA A 189 8.94 -10.19 -6.89
C ALA A 189 8.19 -11.19 -7.79
N GLN A 190 6.86 -11.09 -7.87
CA GLN A 190 6.03 -11.96 -8.71
C GLN A 190 5.99 -11.53 -10.18
N ASP A 191 5.84 -10.23 -10.45
CA ASP A 191 5.80 -9.67 -11.81
C ASP A 191 6.51 -8.30 -11.85
N PRO A 192 7.87 -8.30 -11.82
CA PRO A 192 8.62 -7.06 -11.71
C PRO A 192 8.28 -6.06 -12.80
N GLU A 193 8.12 -6.54 -14.04
CA GLU A 193 7.86 -5.67 -15.19
C GLU A 193 6.49 -4.98 -15.10
N LEU A 194 5.44 -5.67 -14.63
CA LEU A 194 4.14 -5.02 -14.41
C LEU A 194 4.22 -3.97 -13.30
N TRP A 195 4.83 -4.33 -12.18
CA TRP A 195 4.86 -3.46 -11.01
C TRP A 195 5.84 -2.29 -11.17
N ASP A 196 6.92 -2.44 -11.94
CA ASP A 196 7.80 -1.33 -12.34
C ASP A 196 7.05 -0.31 -13.19
N VAL A 197 6.28 -0.79 -14.19
CA VAL A 197 5.43 0.08 -15.01
C VAL A 197 4.34 0.72 -14.15
N ALA A 198 3.73 -0.01 -13.22
CA ALA A 198 2.76 0.57 -12.31
C ALA A 198 3.39 1.65 -11.39
N PHE A 199 4.62 1.42 -10.91
CA PHE A 199 5.34 2.38 -10.08
C PHE A 199 5.68 3.66 -10.85
N GLU A 200 6.14 3.54 -12.09
CA GLU A 200 6.45 4.70 -12.95
C GLU A 200 5.21 5.58 -13.18
N TYR A 201 4.03 4.97 -13.38
CA TYR A 201 2.82 5.70 -13.79
C TYR A 201 1.85 6.03 -12.65
N PHE A 202 1.91 5.33 -11.53
CA PHE A 202 1.02 5.54 -10.37
C PHE A 202 1.76 5.75 -9.05
N GLY A 203 3.08 5.48 -9.00
CA GLY A 203 3.90 5.58 -7.80
C GLY A 203 4.50 6.96 -7.58
N THR A 204 5.59 7.01 -6.81
CA THR A 204 6.28 8.25 -6.43
C THR A 204 6.57 9.17 -7.62
N PRO A 205 7.03 8.65 -8.79
CA PRO A 205 7.16 9.46 -10.00
C PRO A 205 5.93 10.27 -10.41
N ALA A 206 4.76 9.63 -10.38
CA ALA A 206 3.50 10.27 -10.78
C ALA A 206 3.02 11.27 -9.73
N VAL A 207 3.26 11.00 -8.44
CA VAL A 207 2.97 11.93 -7.34
C VAL A 207 3.82 13.18 -7.46
N GLU A 208 5.14 13.02 -7.60
CA GLU A 208 6.07 14.14 -7.77
C GLU A 208 5.71 14.97 -9.01
N TRP A 209 5.38 14.33 -10.13
CA TRP A 209 4.98 15.06 -11.33
C TRP A 209 3.69 15.87 -11.13
N ARG A 210 2.72 15.33 -10.38
CA ARG A 210 1.52 16.08 -10.01
C ARG A 210 1.86 17.32 -9.18
N THR A 211 2.76 17.18 -8.20
CA THR A 211 3.26 18.28 -7.37
C THR A 211 4.00 19.33 -8.19
N THR A 212 4.90 18.89 -9.07
CA THR A 212 5.60 19.74 -10.05
C THR A 212 4.59 20.52 -10.89
N GLY A 213 3.60 19.85 -11.48
CA GLY A 213 2.57 20.50 -12.29
C GLY A 213 1.75 21.54 -11.52
N GLN A 214 1.46 21.31 -10.23
CA GLN A 214 0.78 22.30 -9.39
C GLN A 214 1.63 23.55 -9.13
N LYS A 215 2.94 23.39 -8.95
CA LYS A 215 3.87 24.51 -8.79
C LYS A 215 4.05 25.27 -10.11
N LEU A 216 4.23 24.56 -11.23
CA LEU A 216 4.36 25.17 -12.56
C LEU A 216 3.13 25.98 -12.98
N LYS A 217 1.91 25.56 -12.59
CA LYS A 217 0.68 26.35 -12.82
C LYS A 217 0.69 27.75 -12.19
N ARG A 218 1.56 27.99 -11.22
CA ARG A 218 1.70 29.27 -10.51
C ARG A 218 2.89 30.10 -11.01
N MET A 219 3.64 29.60 -11.99
CA MET A 219 4.89 30.18 -12.48
C MET A 219 4.73 30.68 -13.91
N THR A 220 5.35 31.81 -14.24
CA THR A 220 5.45 32.28 -15.62
C THR A 220 6.59 31.55 -16.36
N VAL A 221 6.55 31.58 -17.69
CA VAL A 221 7.62 30.98 -18.52
C VAL A 221 8.98 31.64 -18.22
N ASP A 222 9.03 32.96 -18.04
CA ASP A 222 10.27 33.68 -17.75
C ASP A 222 10.87 33.27 -16.40
N CYS A 223 10.04 33.10 -15.36
CA CYS A 223 10.49 32.60 -14.07
C CYS A 223 11.07 31.18 -14.17
N LEU A 224 10.40 30.30 -14.92
CA LEU A 224 10.85 28.93 -15.14
C LEU A 224 12.21 28.89 -15.86
N LEU A 225 12.35 29.66 -16.94
CA LEU A 225 13.60 29.73 -17.69
C LEU A 225 14.74 30.30 -16.84
N TYR A 226 14.45 31.32 -16.02
CA TYR A 226 15.42 31.88 -15.08
C TYR A 226 15.89 30.83 -14.05
N GLU A 227 14.97 30.09 -13.42
CA GLU A 227 15.32 29.05 -12.44
C GLU A 227 16.11 27.91 -13.08
N LEU A 228 15.68 27.42 -14.25
CA LEU A 228 16.39 26.37 -14.98
C LEU A 228 17.79 26.83 -15.41
N SER A 229 17.96 28.08 -15.83
CA SER A 229 19.28 28.58 -16.24
C SER A 229 20.31 28.59 -15.10
N ASN A 230 19.85 28.69 -13.85
CA ASN A 230 20.70 28.80 -12.66
C ASN A 230 20.94 27.47 -11.94
N GLN A 231 19.98 26.53 -12.02
CA GLN A 231 19.98 25.35 -11.16
C GLN A 231 19.87 24.02 -11.91
N ALA A 232 19.58 24.04 -13.21
CA ALA A 232 19.32 22.82 -13.96
C ALA A 232 20.59 22.16 -14.51
N ASP A 233 20.60 20.83 -14.45
CA ASP A 233 21.47 20.02 -15.29
C ASP A 233 20.94 20.05 -16.74
N LYS A 234 21.76 20.56 -17.67
CA LYS A 234 21.38 20.72 -19.08
C LYS A 234 21.39 19.41 -19.86
N ASP A 235 22.04 18.38 -19.33
CA ASP A 235 22.12 17.06 -19.95
C ASP A 235 21.01 16.12 -19.42
N ALA A 236 20.30 16.54 -18.37
CA ALA A 236 19.16 15.81 -17.84
C ALA A 236 17.90 15.96 -18.72
N ARG A 237 17.03 14.94 -18.69
CA ARG A 237 15.72 15.05 -19.32
C ARG A 237 14.88 16.08 -18.57
N ALA A 238 14.19 16.94 -19.31
CA ALA A 238 13.35 17.99 -18.73
C ALA A 238 12.33 17.47 -17.70
N PHE A 239 11.75 16.29 -17.93
CA PHE A 239 10.83 15.66 -16.98
C PHE A 239 11.48 15.37 -15.61
N ASP A 240 12.67 14.77 -15.63
CA ASP A 240 13.40 14.40 -14.43
C ASP A 240 13.88 15.65 -13.67
N GLU A 241 14.32 16.66 -14.42
CA GLU A 241 14.81 17.91 -13.85
C GLU A 241 13.70 18.74 -13.18
N LEU A 242 12.54 18.86 -13.83
CA LEU A 242 11.38 19.54 -13.25
C LEU A 242 10.84 18.81 -12.03
N ARG A 243 10.94 17.48 -11.97
CA ARG A 243 10.62 16.72 -10.76
C ARG A 243 11.63 16.95 -9.66
N ARG A 244 12.92 16.97 -9.97
CA ARG A 244 13.97 17.24 -8.98
C ARG A 244 13.77 18.59 -8.29
N LEU A 245 13.44 19.63 -9.05
CA LEU A 245 13.27 20.99 -8.53
C LEU A 245 11.94 21.19 -7.79
N TYR A 246 10.86 20.59 -8.28
CA TYR A 246 9.51 20.94 -7.83
C TYR A 246 8.70 19.75 -7.28
N GLY A 247 9.20 18.53 -7.36
CA GLY A 247 8.44 17.32 -7.07
C GLY A 247 8.29 17.00 -5.58
N GLU A 248 9.10 17.61 -4.71
CA GLU A 248 9.07 17.30 -3.28
C GLU A 248 7.71 17.61 -2.65
N GLU A 249 7.11 16.57 -2.07
CA GLU A 249 5.90 16.62 -1.28
C GLU A 249 6.23 16.97 0.18
N LYS A 250 5.48 17.89 0.78
CA LYS A 250 5.56 18.19 2.21
C LYS A 250 4.58 17.29 2.96
N SER A 251 5.01 16.72 4.08
CA SER A 251 4.10 16.02 4.99
C SER A 251 3.11 17.02 5.57
N MET A 252 1.85 16.62 5.78
CA MET A 252 0.89 17.42 6.54
C MET A 252 1.16 17.41 8.06
N TRP A 253 2.07 16.54 8.51
CA TRP A 253 2.34 16.26 9.92
C TRP A 253 3.74 16.70 10.39
N ASP A 254 4.52 17.31 9.49
CA ASP A 254 5.80 17.99 9.78
C ASP A 254 5.58 19.51 9.82
#